data_AF-A0A162P6E7-F1
#
_entry.id   AF-A0A162P6E7-F1
#
_cell.length_a   1.000
_cell.length_b   1.000
_cell.length_c   1.000
_cell.angle_alpha   90.00
_cell.angle_beta   90.00
_cell.angle_gamma   90.00
#
_symmetry.space_group_name_H-M   'P 1'
#
loop_
_entity.id
_entity.type
_entity.pdbx_description
1 polymer ?
#
loop_
_entity_poly.entity_id
_entity_poly.type
_entity_poly.pdbx_seq_one_letter_code
_entity_poly.pdbx_strand_id
1 'polypeptide(L)'
;MPEKILKEDWSDYDNKKKKWVDRFFFSCEEVWEIDYLVSKIRKVYPSISETAIRTAIASCCKEVPANRPREKFVRCVMSKL
;
A
#
# COMPACT_ATOMS: atom_id res chain seq x y z
N MET A 1 -1.00 -5.09 12.66
CA MET A 1 0.48 -5.28 12.66
C MET A 1 1.03 -5.05 11.25
N PRO A 2 1.40 -3.81 10.87
CA PRO A 2 1.90 -3.48 9.53
C PRO A 2 3.17 -4.24 9.14
N GLU A 3 3.95 -4.66 10.14
CA GLU A 3 5.18 -5.46 10.02
C GLU A 3 5.03 -6.68 9.11
N LYS A 4 3.88 -7.38 9.13
CA LYS A 4 3.67 -8.57 8.29
C LYS A 4 3.64 -8.22 6.80
N ILE A 5 3.00 -7.10 6.43
CA ILE A 5 2.92 -6.62 5.05
C ILE A 5 4.26 -6.04 4.58
N LEU A 6 4.97 -5.36 5.48
CA LEU A 6 6.26 -4.73 5.17
C LEU A 6 7.39 -5.75 4.98
N LYS A 7 7.31 -6.91 5.63
CA LYS A 7 8.29 -8.01 5.51
C LYS A 7 8.03 -8.96 4.34
N GLU A 8 6.86 -8.89 3.69
CA GLU A 8 6.59 -9.66 2.47
C GLU A 8 7.51 -9.25 1.32
N ASP A 9 7.62 -10.10 0.31
CA ASP A 9 8.37 -9.76 -0.91
C ASP A 9 7.66 -8.68 -1.73
N TRP A 10 8.33 -7.56 -1.98
CA TRP A 10 7.85 -6.45 -2.81
C TRP A 10 8.50 -6.39 -4.20
N SER A 11 9.28 -7.41 -4.59
CA SER A 11 10.02 -7.41 -5.86
C SER A 11 9.12 -7.13 -7.07
N ASP A 12 7.91 -7.71 -7.12
CA ASP A 12 6.96 -7.45 -8.21
C ASP A 12 6.54 -5.97 -8.31
N TYR A 13 6.35 -5.32 -7.17
CA TYR A 13 6.02 -3.89 -7.11
C TYR A 13 7.21 -3.04 -7.51
N ASP A 14 8.39 -3.38 -7.00
CA ASP A 14 9.65 -2.67 -7.27
C ASP A 14 10.02 -2.75 -8.76
N ASN A 15 9.86 -3.92 -9.38
CA ASN A 15 10.16 -4.15 -10.79
C ASN A 15 9.15 -3.49 -11.73
N LYS A 16 7.90 -3.30 -11.28
CA LYS A 16 6.85 -2.65 -12.07
C LYS A 16 6.98 -1.12 -12.09
N LYS A 17 7.73 -0.53 -11.17
CA LYS A 17 7.99 0.91 -11.14
C LYS A 17 8.90 1.33 -12.30
N LYS A 18 8.53 2.43 -12.97
CA LYS A 18 9.29 2.98 -14.11
C LYS A 18 10.68 3.49 -13.70
N LYS A 19 10.80 4.09 -12.51
CA LYS A 19 12.08 4.54 -11.96
C LYS A 19 12.38 3.80 -10.67
N TRP A 20 13.63 3.38 -10.52
CA TRP A 20 14.06 2.61 -9.37
C TRP A 20 13.93 3.38 -8.04
N VAL A 21 14.06 4.70 -8.07
CA VAL A 21 13.83 5.57 -6.89
C VAL A 21 12.38 5.58 -6.43
N ASP A 22 11.42 5.39 -7.36
CA ASP A 22 9.99 5.45 -7.07
C ASP A 22 9.48 4.20 -6.35
N ARG A 23 10.30 3.14 -6.26
CA ARG A 23 9.93 1.94 -5.51
C ARG A 23 9.64 2.27 -4.06
N PHE A 24 10.37 3.18 -3.44
CA PHE A 24 10.17 3.49 -2.02
C PHE A 24 8.92 4.32 -1.72
N PHE A 25 8.16 4.71 -2.75
CA PHE A 25 7.06 5.65 -2.65
C PHE A 25 5.78 5.09 -3.25
N PHE A 26 4.65 5.33 -2.59
CA PHE A 26 3.34 4.88 -3.03
C PHE A 26 2.60 5.97 -3.81
N SER A 27 2.06 5.63 -4.98
CA SER A 27 1.20 6.53 -5.75
C SER A 27 -0.27 6.20 -5.52
N CYS A 28 -1.02 7.23 -5.12
CA CYS A 28 -2.48 7.15 -5.00
C CYS A 28 -3.21 7.37 -6.33
N GLU A 29 -2.49 7.71 -7.39
CA GLU A 29 -3.05 7.99 -8.72
C GLU A 29 -2.91 6.77 -9.65
N GLU A 30 -1.98 5.88 -9.33
CA GLU A 30 -1.72 4.66 -10.09
C GLU A 30 -2.65 3.53 -9.60
N VAL A 31 -3.69 3.23 -10.39
CA VAL A 31 -4.70 2.21 -10.05
C VAL A 31 -4.05 0.85 -9.72
N TRP A 32 -3.00 0.47 -10.45
CA TRP A 32 -2.31 -0.79 -10.23
C TRP A 32 -1.60 -0.87 -8.86
N GLU A 33 -1.17 0.26 -8.29
CA GLU A 33 -0.55 0.29 -6.96
C GLU A 33 -1.59 0.08 -5.86
N ILE A 34 -2.77 0.67 -6.04
CA ILE A 34 -3.92 0.47 -5.16
C ILE A 34 -4.33 -1.01 -5.17
N ASP A 35 -4.52 -1.58 -6.36
CA ASP A 35 -4.94 -2.98 -6.51
C ASP A 35 -3.86 -3.95 -5.98
N TYR A 36 -2.59 -3.62 -6.16
CA TYR A 36 -1.48 -4.37 -5.58
C TYR A 36 -1.53 -4.38 -4.04
N LEU A 37 -1.70 -3.21 -3.42
CA LEU A 37 -1.75 -3.11 -1.97
C LEU A 37 -2.99 -3.80 -1.39
N VAL A 38 -4.15 -3.67 -2.05
CA VAL A 38 -5.36 -4.43 -1.72
C VAL A 38 -5.10 -5.92 -1.73
N SER A 39 -4.53 -6.44 -2.82
CA SER A 39 -4.26 -7.87 -2.98
C SER A 39 -3.28 -8.38 -1.92
N LYS A 40 -2.24 -7.59 -1.62
CA LYS A 40 -1.23 -7.92 -0.61
C LYS A 40 -1.81 -7.93 0.80
N ILE A 41 -2.66 -6.97 1.15
CA ILE A 41 -3.34 -6.95 2.46
C ILE A 41 -4.29 -8.14 2.58
N ARG A 42 -5.10 -8.44 1.56
CA ARG A 42 -6.02 -9.58 1.57
C ARG A 42 -5.32 -10.94 1.66
N LYS A 43 -4.13 -11.08 1.05
CA LYS A 43 -3.30 -12.29 1.17
C LYS A 43 -2.92 -12.59 2.62
N VAL A 44 -2.60 -11.55 3.39
CA VAL A 44 -2.17 -11.69 4.80
C VAL A 44 -3.37 -11.66 5.76
N TYR A 45 -4.43 -10.92 5.41
CA TYR A 45 -5.62 -10.70 6.21
C TYR A 45 -6.89 -10.97 5.39
N PRO A 46 -7.23 -12.24 5.12
CA PRO A 46 -8.34 -12.60 4.22
C PRO A 46 -9.72 -12.22 4.77
N SER A 47 -9.84 -11.95 6.07
CA SER A 47 -11.07 -11.50 6.72
C SER A 47 -11.39 -10.02 6.49
N ILE A 48 -10.45 -9.21 6.01
CA ILE A 48 -10.66 -7.78 5.76
C ILE A 48 -11.28 -7.62 4.36
N SER A 49 -12.40 -6.91 4.29
CA SER A 49 -13.08 -6.67 3.02
C SER A 49 -12.27 -5.74 2.12
N GLU A 50 -12.34 -5.97 0.81
CA GLU A 50 -11.69 -5.11 -0.18
C GLU A 50 -12.14 -3.64 -0.06
N THR A 51 -13.44 -3.42 0.17
CA THR A 51 -14.00 -2.08 0.36
C THR A 51 -13.39 -1.35 1.55
N ALA A 52 -13.17 -2.04 2.68
CA ALA A 52 -12.50 -1.45 3.83
C ALA A 52 -11.06 -1.05 3.51
N ILE A 53 -10.32 -1.90 2.80
CA ILE A 53 -8.93 -1.62 2.38
C ILE A 53 -8.87 -0.42 1.44
N ARG A 54 -9.73 -0.37 0.41
CA ARG A 54 -9.79 0.77 -0.52
C ARG A 54 -10.16 2.07 0.20
N THR A 55 -11.07 2.00 1.16
CA THR A 55 -11.46 3.17 1.98
C THR A 55 -10.29 3.67 2.84
N ALA A 56 -9.56 2.76 3.48
CA ALA A 56 -8.36 3.08 4.26
C ALA A 56 -7.25 3.70 3.39
N ILE A 57 -7.01 3.14 2.20
CA ILE A 57 -6.06 3.69 1.20
C ILE A 57 -6.47 5.11 0.82
N ALA A 58 -7.72 5.33 0.42
CA ALA A 58 -8.22 6.65 0.03
C ALA A 58 -8.09 7.69 1.16
N SER A 59 -8.30 7.27 2.41
CA SER A 59 -8.08 8.11 3.59
C SER A 59 -6.60 8.48 3.76
N CYS A 60 -5.70 7.49 3.67
CA CYS A 60 -4.25 7.71 3.79
C CYS A 60 -3.65 8.51 2.62
N CYS A 61 -4.28 8.49 1.45
CA CYS A 61 -3.89 9.33 0.32
C CYS A 61 -4.02 10.83 0.59
N LYS A 62 -4.95 11.21 1.48
CA LYS A 62 -5.17 12.59 1.94
C LYS A 62 -4.29 12.97 3.13
N GLU A 63 -3.93 12.01 3.96
CA GLU A 63 -3.19 12.23 5.21
C GLU A 63 -1.67 12.17 5.03
N VAL A 64 -1.17 11.25 4.20
CA VAL A 64 0.27 11.11 3.96
C VAL A 64 0.69 12.10 2.88
N PRO A 65 1.66 12.99 3.15
CA PRO A 65 2.14 13.99 2.20
C PRO A 65 2.62 13.39 0.88
N ALA A 66 2.66 14.22 -0.17
CA ALA A 66 3.23 13.85 -1.47
C ALA A 66 4.63 13.25 -1.32
N ASN A 67 4.99 12.34 -2.22
CA ASN A 67 6.06 11.34 -2.10
C ASN A 67 5.79 10.18 -1.14
N ARG A 68 4.70 10.14 -0.37
CA ARG A 68 4.16 8.97 0.39
C ARG A 68 5.11 7.77 0.56
N PRO A 69 6.08 7.83 1.48
CA PRO A 69 6.99 6.72 1.73
C PRO A 69 6.21 5.44 2.02
N ARG A 70 6.55 4.34 1.33
CA ARG A 70 5.81 3.07 1.38
C ARG A 70 5.58 2.63 2.81
N GLU A 71 6.61 2.66 3.64
CA GLU A 71 6.51 2.25 5.03
C GLU A 71 5.47 3.08 5.79
N LYS A 72 5.58 4.41 5.72
CA LYS A 72 4.64 5.33 6.36
C LYS A 72 3.23 5.15 5.82
N PHE A 73 3.09 4.94 4.52
CA PHE A 73 1.81 4.73 3.86
C PHE A 73 1.13 3.42 4.30
N VAL A 74 1.85 2.30 4.26
CA VAL A 74 1.33 1.01 4.73
C VAL A 74 0.98 1.06 6.22
N ARG A 75 1.79 1.71 7.06
CA ARG A 75 1.46 1.92 8.48
C ARG A 75 0.16 2.70 8.65
N CYS A 76 -0.03 3.78 7.88
CA CYS A 76 -1.28 4.54 7.88
C CYS A 76 -2.47 3.63 7.49
N VAL A 77 -2.38 2.90 6.38
CA VAL A 77 -3.48 2.04 5.90
C VAL A 77 -3.85 1.01 6.96
N MET A 78 -2.85 0.33 7.54
CA MET A 78 -3.06 -0.69 8.56
C MET A 78 -3.56 -0.14 9.91
N SER A 79 -3.43 1.17 10.18
CA SER A 79 -4.03 1.79 11.37
C SER A 79 -5.51 2.15 11.22
N LYS A 80 -6.03 2.12 9.99
CA LYS A 80 -7.43 2.44 9.65
C LYS A 80 -8.25 1.19 9.30
N LEU A 81 -7.67 0.00 9.49
CA LEU A 81 -8.26 -1.32 9.30
C LEU A 81 -8.44 -1.99 10.66
#